data_AF-A0A2T4H496-F1
#
_entry.id   AF-A0A2T4H496-F1
#
_cell.length_a   1.000
_cell.length_b   1.000
_cell.length_c   1.000
_cell.angle_alpha   90.00
_cell.angle_beta   90.00
_cell.angle_gamma   90.00
#
_symmetry.space_group_name_H-M   'P 1'
#
loop_
_entity.id
_entity.type
_entity.pdbx_description
1 polymer ?
#
loop_
_entity_poly.entity_id
_entity_poly.type
_entity_poly.pdbx_seq_one_letter_code
_entity_poly.pdbx_strand_id
1 'polypeptide(L)'
;MPNATKAKRLMDTITEAHRMSYRIGRGEQGVLTFEPYKSHILPLWRFRTVPIAKKSAEDLWEKFNEFKDHRDFVGMDMTRKFIQMGMTRAKRYANHAGGRKYAKGTNKELPKSEEHPDKKEKERASLIFRGYWERCKEDEDYQDLKNEFLKQQKEWEKS
;
A
#
# COMPACT_ATOMS: atom_id res chain seq x y z
N MET A 1 4.53 10.84 37.77
CA MET A 1 4.06 9.93 36.70
C MET A 1 5.11 9.93 35.61
N PRO A 2 5.58 8.76 35.12
CA PRO A 2 6.62 8.73 34.10
C PRO A 2 6.07 9.36 32.81
N ASN A 3 6.78 10.39 32.36
CA ASN A 3 6.53 11.13 31.13
C ASN A 3 6.74 10.15 29.97
N ALA A 4 5.65 9.59 29.43
CA ALA A 4 5.72 8.75 28.26
C ALA A 4 6.24 9.62 27.11
N THR A 5 7.52 9.46 26.77
CA THR A 5 8.13 10.01 25.56
C THR A 5 7.19 9.66 24.41
N LYS A 6 6.42 10.64 23.89
CA LYS A 6 5.60 10.43 22.69
C LYS A 6 6.55 9.88 21.63
N ALA A 7 6.30 8.64 21.18
CA ALA A 7 7.10 8.04 20.13
C ALA A 7 7.12 8.99 18.93
N LYS A 8 8.29 9.24 18.37
CA LYS A 8 8.46 10.16 17.25
C LYS A 8 7.67 9.62 16.04
N ARG A 9 6.69 10.37 15.55
CA ARG A 9 5.87 9.93 14.40
C ARG A 9 6.68 10.08 13.11
N LEU A 10 6.40 9.24 12.12
CA LEU A 10 7.09 9.31 10.83
C LEU A 10 6.80 10.63 10.10
N MET A 11 5.56 11.13 10.17
CA MET A 11 5.22 12.45 9.63
C MET A 11 6.06 13.60 10.22
N ASP A 12 6.56 13.46 11.46
CA ASP A 12 7.38 14.50 12.11
C ASP A 12 8.82 14.53 11.55
N THR A 13 9.21 13.59 10.68
CA THR A 13 10.54 13.56 10.05
C THR A 13 10.60 14.28 8.70
N ILE A 14 9.48 14.80 8.20
CA ILE A 14 9.40 15.49 6.91
C ILE A 14 8.89 16.92 7.09
N THR A 15 9.22 17.80 6.15
CA THR A 15 8.69 19.17 6.13
C THR A 15 7.24 19.17 5.64
N GLU A 16 6.50 20.23 5.97
CA GLU A 16 5.13 20.40 5.46
C GLU A 16 5.11 20.45 3.93
N ALA A 17 6.07 21.13 3.30
CA ALA A 17 6.20 21.15 1.84
C ALA A 17 6.41 19.75 1.25
N HIS A 18 7.18 18.88 1.91
CA HIS A 18 7.33 17.50 1.48
C HIS A 18 6.02 16.72 1.67
N ARG A 19 5.36 16.84 2.82
CA ARG A 19 4.05 16.23 3.06
C ARG A 19 3.02 16.66 1.99
N MET A 20 2.97 17.95 1.68
CA MET A 20 2.08 18.55 0.68
C MET A 20 2.45 18.23 -0.75
N SER A 21 3.64 17.68 -1.05
CA SER A 21 3.99 17.18 -2.39
C SER A 21 3.41 15.80 -2.67
N TYR A 22 2.92 15.08 -1.66
CA TYR A 22 2.23 13.81 -1.86
C TYR A 22 0.99 14.00 -2.75
N ARG A 23 0.77 13.09 -3.71
CA ARG A 23 -0.42 13.12 -4.57
C ARG A 23 -1.14 11.78 -4.52
N ILE A 24 -2.45 11.84 -4.33
CA ILE A 24 -3.32 10.65 -4.37
C ILE A 24 -3.47 10.21 -5.84
N GLY A 25 -2.53 9.40 -6.30
CA GLY A 25 -2.56 8.81 -7.65
C GLY A 25 -3.61 7.70 -7.81
N ARG A 26 -3.82 7.27 -9.06
CA ARG A 26 -4.70 6.14 -9.37
C ARG A 26 -4.04 4.82 -8.98
N GLY A 27 -4.78 3.97 -8.26
CA GLY A 27 -4.29 2.66 -7.83
C GLY A 27 -3.02 2.76 -6.98
N GLU A 28 -1.91 2.23 -7.49
CA GLU A 28 -0.61 2.09 -6.81
C GLU A 28 0.40 3.20 -7.18
N GLN A 29 -0.02 4.22 -7.94
CA GLN A 29 0.88 5.29 -8.36
C GLN A 29 1.55 5.99 -7.15
N GLY A 30 2.88 6.14 -7.23
CA GLY A 30 3.72 6.78 -6.21
C GLY A 30 4.15 5.87 -5.03
N VAL A 31 3.62 4.64 -4.93
CA VAL A 31 3.85 3.76 -3.77
C VAL A 31 5.31 3.37 -3.55
N LEU A 32 6.12 3.37 -4.62
CA LEU A 32 7.55 3.03 -4.58
C LEU A 32 8.49 4.25 -4.65
N THR A 33 7.97 5.47 -4.50
CA THR A 33 8.78 6.69 -4.68
C THR A 33 8.67 7.69 -3.53
N PHE A 34 7.60 7.65 -2.72
CA PHE A 34 7.38 8.64 -1.67
C PHE A 34 8.04 8.24 -0.34
N GLU A 35 9.15 8.90 0.00
CA GLU A 35 9.93 8.66 1.22
C GLU A 35 9.48 9.57 2.36
N PRO A 36 9.71 9.19 3.64
CA PRO A 36 10.32 7.94 4.13
C PRO A 36 9.34 6.76 4.19
N TYR A 37 8.07 6.98 3.81
CA TYR A 37 6.99 5.99 3.93
C TYR A 37 7.30 4.71 3.16
N LYS A 38 7.79 4.80 1.92
CA LYS A 38 8.20 3.63 1.14
C LYS A 38 9.18 2.77 1.93
N SER A 39 10.25 3.35 2.46
CA SER A 39 11.30 2.59 3.16
C SER A 39 10.78 1.89 4.42
N HIS A 40 9.77 2.43 5.09
CA HIS A 40 9.18 1.84 6.29
C HIS A 40 8.15 0.75 5.96
N ILE A 41 7.42 0.88 4.86
CA ILE A 41 6.31 -0.04 4.51
C ILE A 41 6.79 -1.20 3.62
N LEU A 42 7.71 -0.93 2.69
CA LEU A 42 8.19 -1.92 1.72
C LEU A 42 8.72 -3.23 2.36
N PRO A 43 9.47 -3.22 3.48
CA PRO A 43 9.95 -4.45 4.12
C PRO A 43 8.84 -5.39 4.60
N LEU A 44 7.64 -4.87 4.87
CA LEU A 44 6.48 -5.64 5.32
C LEU A 44 5.79 -6.37 4.16
N TRP A 45 6.09 -5.99 2.92
CA TRP A 45 5.36 -6.42 1.73
C TRP A 45 5.97 -7.69 1.08
N ARG A 46 5.25 -8.81 1.15
CA ARG A 46 5.70 -10.13 0.69
C ARG A 46 4.52 -11.06 0.41
N PHE A 47 4.62 -11.89 -0.64
CA PHE A 47 3.49 -12.74 -1.08
C PHE A 47 3.94 -14.06 -1.77
N ARG A 48 5.10 -14.59 -1.37
CA ARG A 48 5.66 -15.79 -2.03
C ARG A 48 4.74 -17.00 -1.86
N THR A 49 4.20 -17.21 -0.65
CA THR A 49 3.28 -18.30 -0.30
C THR A 49 2.04 -17.73 0.41
N VAL A 50 0.98 -18.53 0.58
CA VAL A 50 -0.22 -18.09 1.32
C VAL A 50 0.11 -17.66 2.75
N PRO A 51 0.89 -18.40 3.56
CA PRO A 51 1.24 -17.95 4.92
C PRO A 51 2.02 -16.64 4.93
N ILE A 52 2.95 -16.46 3.98
CA ILE A 52 3.73 -15.23 3.83
C ILE A 52 2.82 -14.04 3.47
N ALA A 53 1.88 -14.25 2.55
CA ALA A 53 0.90 -13.22 2.15
C ALA A 53 -0.02 -12.84 3.31
N LYS A 54 -0.48 -13.82 4.10
CA LYS A 54 -1.26 -13.58 5.32
C LYS A 54 -0.51 -12.70 6.31
N LYS A 55 0.71 -13.11 6.68
CA LYS A 55 1.52 -12.33 7.62
C LYS A 55 1.85 -10.93 7.08
N SER A 56 2.16 -10.82 5.78
CA SER A 56 2.38 -9.52 5.15
C SER A 56 1.18 -8.59 5.22
N ALA A 57 -0.03 -9.11 4.95
CA ALA A 57 -1.24 -8.32 5.00
C ALA A 57 -1.60 -7.90 6.45
N GLU A 58 -1.36 -8.77 7.42
CA GLU A 58 -1.46 -8.46 8.86
C GLU A 58 -0.46 -7.37 9.28
N ASP A 59 0.82 -7.51 8.92
CA ASP A 59 1.87 -6.53 9.23
C ASP A 59 1.54 -5.15 8.63
N LEU A 60 1.04 -5.13 7.38
CA LEU A 60 0.60 -3.90 6.72
C LEU A 60 -0.65 -3.32 7.38
N TRP A 61 -1.58 -4.16 7.84
CA TRP A 61 -2.76 -3.69 8.55
C TRP A 61 -2.42 -3.07 9.90
N GLU A 62 -1.53 -3.69 10.67
CA GLU A 62 -0.97 -3.10 11.89
C GLU A 62 -0.32 -1.75 11.59
N LYS A 63 0.48 -1.67 10.53
CA LYS A 63 1.13 -0.41 10.12
C LYS A 63 0.13 0.67 9.71
N PHE A 64 -0.97 0.28 9.05
CA PHE A 64 -2.06 1.20 8.71
C PHE A 64 -2.71 1.78 9.97
N ASN A 65 -2.99 0.94 10.97
CA ASN A 65 -3.57 1.40 12.25
C ASN A 65 -2.59 2.26 13.04
N GLU A 66 -1.30 1.97 13.02
CA GLU A 66 -0.29 2.84 13.64
C GLU A 66 -0.31 4.25 13.02
N PHE A 67 -0.41 4.36 11.69
CA PHE A 67 -0.56 5.66 11.03
C PHE A 67 -1.90 6.33 11.36
N LYS A 68 -2.96 5.55 11.50
CA LYS A 68 -4.29 6.02 11.91
C LYS A 68 -4.25 6.66 13.30
N ASP A 69 -3.64 6.00 14.28
CA ASP A 69 -3.48 6.50 15.64
C ASP A 69 -2.68 7.82 15.68
N HIS A 70 -1.75 7.98 14.72
CA HIS A 70 -0.98 9.21 14.54
C HIS A 70 -1.68 10.29 13.71
N ARG A 71 -2.88 10.02 13.17
CA ARG A 71 -3.61 10.84 12.19
C ARG A 71 -2.78 11.14 10.93
N ASP A 72 -1.93 10.21 10.54
CA ASP A 72 -1.04 10.32 9.39
C ASP A 72 -1.69 9.75 8.12
N PHE A 73 -2.46 10.59 7.43
CA PHE A 73 -3.12 10.21 6.18
C PHE A 73 -2.16 9.65 5.13
N VAL A 74 -0.97 10.24 4.98
CA VAL A 74 -0.02 9.83 3.93
C VAL A 74 0.48 8.42 4.22
N GLY A 75 0.81 8.13 5.47
CA GLY A 75 1.16 6.78 5.92
C GLY A 75 0.03 5.77 5.71
N MET A 76 -1.22 6.14 6.04
CA MET A 76 -2.38 5.28 5.80
C MET A 76 -2.59 4.97 4.31
N ASP A 77 -2.58 6.00 3.44
CA ASP A 77 -2.80 5.80 2.01
C ASP A 77 -1.64 5.05 1.34
N MET A 78 -0.39 5.33 1.71
CA MET A 78 0.76 4.55 1.25
C MET A 78 0.63 3.07 1.63
N THR A 79 0.23 2.78 2.87
CA THR A 79 0.05 1.40 3.33
C THR A 79 -1.08 0.70 2.58
N ARG A 80 -2.23 1.36 2.40
CA ARG A 80 -3.33 0.86 1.56
C ARG A 80 -2.87 0.57 0.12
N LYS A 81 -2.02 1.43 -0.47
CA LYS A 81 -1.44 1.19 -1.81
C LYS A 81 -0.50 -0.02 -1.84
N PHE A 82 0.29 -0.26 -0.79
CA PHE A 82 1.10 -1.48 -0.68
C PHE A 82 0.23 -2.73 -0.60
N ILE A 83 -0.87 -2.70 0.16
CA ILE A 83 -1.84 -3.79 0.20
C ILE A 83 -2.46 -4.01 -1.19
N GLN A 84 -2.85 -2.94 -1.88
CA GLN A 84 -3.34 -3.01 -3.27
C GLN A 84 -2.30 -3.65 -4.21
N MET A 85 -1.04 -3.25 -4.10
CA MET A 85 0.07 -3.83 -4.87
C MET A 85 0.25 -5.32 -4.56
N GLY A 86 0.00 -5.76 -3.34
CA GLY A 86 -0.03 -7.18 -2.97
C GLY A 86 -1.12 -7.93 -3.73
N MET A 87 -2.34 -7.39 -3.73
CA MET A 87 -3.49 -7.94 -4.44
C MET A 87 -3.22 -8.07 -5.94
N THR A 88 -2.80 -6.99 -6.60
CA THR A 88 -2.64 -6.94 -8.07
C THR A 88 -1.43 -7.75 -8.54
N ARG A 89 -0.29 -7.70 -7.83
CA ARG A 89 0.89 -8.49 -8.20
C ARG A 89 0.65 -9.97 -7.94
N ALA A 90 0.02 -10.36 -6.83
CA ALA A 90 -0.36 -11.75 -6.63
C ALA A 90 -1.30 -12.24 -7.75
N LYS A 91 -2.31 -11.45 -8.15
CA LYS A 91 -3.19 -11.84 -9.27
C LYS A 91 -2.43 -11.92 -10.60
N ARG A 92 -1.44 -11.06 -10.84
CA ARG A 92 -0.58 -11.13 -12.03
C ARG A 92 0.22 -12.43 -12.08
N TYR A 93 0.78 -12.89 -10.95
CA TYR A 93 1.50 -14.18 -10.89
C TYR A 93 0.55 -15.38 -11.03
N ALA A 94 -0.68 -15.27 -10.52
CA ALA A 94 -1.73 -16.24 -10.79
C ALA A 94 -2.13 -16.31 -12.27
N ASN A 95 -2.06 -15.18 -12.99
CA ASN A 95 -2.44 -15.15 -14.41
C ASN A 95 -1.26 -15.46 -15.34
N HIS A 96 -0.02 -15.22 -14.94
CA HIS A 96 1.16 -15.44 -15.77
C HIS A 96 2.25 -16.11 -14.95
N ALA A 97 2.67 -17.30 -15.37
CA ALA A 97 3.77 -18.02 -14.72
C ALA A 97 5.03 -17.13 -14.64
N GLY A 98 5.62 -17.03 -13.45
CA GLY A 98 6.76 -16.16 -13.19
C GLY A 98 6.45 -14.64 -13.19
N GLY A 99 5.18 -14.25 -13.32
CA GLY A 99 4.71 -12.86 -13.19
C GLY A 99 5.02 -11.94 -14.37
N ARG A 100 5.57 -12.47 -15.48
CA ARG A 100 5.84 -11.71 -16.70
C ARG A 100 4.57 -11.57 -17.52
N LYS A 101 4.03 -10.35 -17.60
CA LYS A 101 2.82 -10.03 -18.36
C LYS A 101 3.09 -9.70 -19.83
N TYR A 102 4.22 -9.08 -20.14
CA TYR A 102 4.53 -8.60 -21.50
C TYR A 102 5.70 -9.35 -22.11
N ALA A 103 5.66 -9.58 -23.42
CA ALA A 103 6.78 -10.14 -24.16
C ALA A 103 7.98 -9.18 -24.13
N LYS A 104 9.18 -9.73 -23.99
CA LYS A 104 10.41 -8.96 -23.74
C LYS A 104 10.62 -7.89 -24.81
N GLY A 105 10.77 -6.63 -24.39
CA GLY A 105 10.99 -5.49 -25.28
C GLY A 105 9.74 -5.02 -26.04
N THR A 106 8.54 -5.49 -25.67
CA THR A 106 7.30 -5.13 -26.36
C THR A 106 6.17 -4.85 -25.37
N ASN A 107 5.11 -4.18 -25.84
CA ASN A 107 3.84 -4.03 -25.11
C ASN A 107 2.85 -5.18 -25.40
N LYS A 108 3.28 -6.25 -26.06
CA LYS A 108 2.42 -7.40 -26.37
C LYS A 108 2.18 -8.21 -25.10
N GLU A 109 0.93 -8.28 -24.65
CA GLU A 109 0.51 -9.10 -23.51
C GLU A 109 0.67 -10.60 -23.83
N LEU A 110 1.26 -11.34 -22.91
CA LEU A 110 1.38 -12.78 -22.99
C LEU A 110 0.04 -13.43 -22.63
N PRO A 111 -0.30 -14.58 -23.23
CA PRO A 111 -1.46 -15.36 -22.82
C PRO A 111 -1.43 -15.62 -21.30
N LYS A 112 -2.62 -15.73 -20.71
CA LYS A 112 -2.73 -16.19 -19.33
C LYS A 112 -2.33 -17.65 -19.27
N SER A 113 -1.60 -18.02 -18.23
CA SER A 113 -1.30 -19.41 -17.91
C SER A 113 -2.50 -20.00 -17.18
N GLU A 114 -3.11 -21.02 -17.79
CA GLU A 114 -4.25 -21.69 -17.19
C GLU A 114 -3.83 -22.72 -16.15
N GLU A 115 -2.65 -23.33 -16.35
CA GLU A 115 -2.12 -24.41 -15.53
C GLU A 115 -0.64 -24.17 -15.20
N HIS A 116 -0.37 -23.83 -13.95
CA HIS A 116 0.97 -23.78 -13.36
C HIS A 116 0.89 -24.01 -11.84
N PRO A 117 1.91 -24.63 -11.23
CA PRO A 117 1.82 -25.13 -9.85
C PRO A 117 1.47 -24.06 -8.80
N ASP A 118 1.92 -22.82 -9.00
CA ASP A 118 1.74 -21.73 -8.04
C ASP A 118 0.44 -20.94 -8.24
N LYS A 119 -0.34 -21.18 -9.30
CA LYS A 119 -1.57 -20.43 -9.61
C LYS A 119 -2.52 -20.31 -8.41
N LYS A 120 -2.96 -21.44 -7.88
CA LYS A 120 -3.94 -21.49 -6.77
C LYS A 120 -3.43 -20.76 -5.53
N GLU A 121 -2.14 -20.88 -5.24
CA GLU A 121 -1.50 -20.19 -4.12
C GLU A 121 -1.48 -18.66 -4.34
N LYS A 122 -1.17 -18.21 -5.55
CA LYS A 122 -1.17 -16.78 -5.91
C LYS A 122 -2.58 -16.18 -5.93
N GLU A 123 -3.58 -16.93 -6.34
CA GLU A 123 -4.98 -16.50 -6.25
C GLU A 123 -5.42 -16.30 -4.80
N ARG A 124 -5.11 -17.27 -3.93
CA ARG A 124 -5.40 -17.14 -2.49
C ARG A 124 -4.67 -15.96 -1.87
N ALA A 125 -3.39 -15.75 -2.20
CA ALA A 125 -2.64 -14.58 -1.73
C ALA A 125 -3.31 -13.26 -2.19
N SER A 126 -3.77 -13.18 -3.44
CA SER A 126 -4.49 -12.01 -3.96
C SER A 126 -5.77 -11.73 -3.18
N LEU A 127 -6.56 -12.77 -2.87
CA LEU A 127 -7.80 -12.64 -2.10
C LEU A 127 -7.55 -12.18 -0.66
N ILE A 128 -6.47 -12.62 -0.03
CA ILE A 128 -6.07 -12.15 1.31
C ILE A 128 -5.82 -10.64 1.28
N PHE A 129 -4.98 -10.14 0.36
CA PHE A 129 -4.73 -8.70 0.24
C PHE A 129 -6.00 -7.93 -0.11
N ARG A 130 -6.88 -8.50 -0.94
CA ARG A 130 -8.16 -7.87 -1.30
C ARG A 130 -9.00 -7.58 -0.06
N GLY A 131 -9.14 -8.54 0.85
CA GLY A 131 -9.93 -8.34 2.07
C GLY A 131 -9.39 -7.20 2.93
N TYR A 132 -8.06 -7.09 3.09
CA TYR A 132 -7.45 -5.97 3.81
C TYR A 132 -7.56 -4.64 3.06
N TRP A 133 -7.48 -4.67 1.72
CA TRP A 133 -7.64 -3.47 0.90
C TRP A 133 -9.06 -2.90 0.98
N GLU A 134 -10.09 -3.77 1.00
CA GLU A 134 -11.48 -3.39 1.23
C GLU A 134 -11.63 -2.74 2.62
N ARG A 135 -11.09 -3.37 3.67
CA ARG A 135 -11.08 -2.80 5.04
C ARG A 135 -10.44 -1.41 5.11
N CYS A 136 -9.26 -1.21 4.53
CA CYS A 136 -8.61 0.11 4.52
C CYS A 136 -9.43 1.19 3.79
N LYS A 137 -10.24 0.81 2.80
CA LYS A 137 -11.08 1.76 2.06
C LYS A 137 -12.37 2.10 2.79
N GLU A 138 -12.90 1.14 3.54
CA GLU A 138 -14.13 1.27 4.31
C GLU A 138 -13.91 1.90 5.69
N ASP A 139 -12.66 2.00 6.15
CA ASP A 139 -12.29 2.69 7.39
C ASP A 139 -12.70 4.18 7.35
N GLU A 140 -13.52 4.59 8.32
CA GLU A 140 -14.10 5.93 8.41
C GLU A 140 -13.02 7.00 8.64
N ASP A 141 -12.06 6.74 9.53
CA ASP A 141 -10.95 7.67 9.81
C ASP A 141 -10.11 7.91 8.56
N TYR A 142 -9.87 6.87 7.74
CA TYR A 142 -9.19 7.02 6.46
C TYR A 142 -9.94 7.97 5.51
N GLN A 143 -11.27 7.85 5.44
CA GLN A 143 -12.09 8.71 4.58
C GLN A 143 -12.07 10.17 5.07
N ASP A 144 -12.18 10.38 6.37
CA ASP A 144 -12.15 11.71 6.98
C ASP A 144 -10.78 12.38 6.83
N LEU A 145 -9.71 11.67 7.17
CA LEU A 145 -8.35 12.17 7.05
C LEU A 145 -7.95 12.43 5.60
N LYS A 146 -8.48 11.66 4.64
CA LYS A 146 -8.32 11.93 3.21
C LYS A 146 -8.93 13.25 2.81
N ASN A 147 -10.16 13.52 3.25
CA ASN A 147 -10.87 14.76 2.94
C ASN A 147 -10.16 15.97 3.58
N GLU A 148 -9.71 15.80 4.83
CA GLU A 148 -8.90 16.81 5.54
C GLU A 148 -7.60 17.11 4.78
N PHE A 149 -6.86 16.08 4.39
CA PHE A 149 -5.61 16.23 3.63
C PHE A 149 -5.83 16.94 2.28
N LEU A 150 -6.88 16.57 1.54
CA LEU A 150 -7.20 17.21 0.26
C LEU A 150 -7.55 18.70 0.42
N LYS A 151 -8.24 19.06 1.52
CA LYS A 151 -8.51 20.46 1.84
C LYS A 151 -7.22 21.23 2.15
N GLN A 152 -6.37 20.69 3.02
CA GLN A 152 -5.08 21.28 3.37
C GLN A 152 -4.19 21.47 2.13
N GLN A 153 -4.12 20.46 1.26
CA GLN A 153 -3.37 20.52 0.01
C GLN A 153 -3.88 21.62 -0.93
N LYS A 154 -5.20 21.76 -1.06
CA LYS A 154 -5.81 22.82 -1.88
C LYS A 154 -5.55 24.22 -1.31
N GLU A 155 -5.47 24.36 0.01
CA GLU A 155 -5.12 25.63 0.66
C GLU A 155 -3.64 25.96 0.44
N TRP A 156 -2.75 24.96 0.59
CA TRP A 156 -1.32 25.08 0.31
C TRP A 156 -1.00 25.47 -1.15
N GLU A 157 -1.75 24.96 -2.12
CA GLU A 157 -1.54 25.30 -3.54
C GLU A 157 -1.97 26.74 -3.88
N LYS A 158 -2.72 27.40 -3.01
CA LYS A 158 -3.17 28.79 -3.20
C LYS A 158 -2.29 29.83 -2.51
N SER A 159 -1.47 29.40 -1.54
CA SER A 159 -0.51 30.24 -0.82
C SER A 159 0.80 30.37 -1.58
#